data_AF-N9ESP5-F1
#
_entry.id   AF-N9ESP5-F1
#
_cell.length_a   1.000
_cell.length_b   1.000
_cell.length_c   1.000
_cell.angle_alpha   90.00
_cell.angle_beta   90.00
_cell.angle_gamma   90.00
#
_symmetry.space_group_name_H-M   'P 1'
#
loop_
_entity.id
_entity.type
_entity.pdbx_description
1 polymer ?
#
loop_
_entity_poly.entity_id
_entity_poly.type
_entity_poly.pdbx_seq_one_letter_code
_entity_poly.pdbx_strand_id
1 'polypeptide(L)'
;MIFVQIFPMILSNICSLIAKQIERSKVSSVGIAFIDSTKLAVCRNKRINQHRVLTDSASREKSSVDWFYSFKLHLICDQVGQFVSYCITTGNVDDRKVLPDLVQSSKLKGKLFGDRGYIGENWKVRLAEMGVQLITRIKRNMKPQALDPLDRAVLRKRGIIESPFNLMKSQFDLEHTRHRSKIGLLTTIFSALMLYALLLVKDDNSEIQQILAPLKLKSFKPNSRYF
;
A
#
# COMPACT_ATOMS: atom_id res chain seq x y z
N MET A 1 -33.42 -16.77 -8.50
CA MET A 1 -33.30 -15.30 -8.67
C MET A 1 -32.84 -14.56 -7.41
N ILE A 2 -33.07 -15.07 -6.20
CA ILE A 2 -32.67 -14.43 -4.93
C ILE A 2 -31.14 -14.37 -4.71
N PHE A 3 -30.41 -15.43 -5.07
CA PHE A 3 -28.94 -15.52 -4.88
C PHE A 3 -28.14 -14.46 -5.65
N VAL A 4 -28.63 -14.04 -6.83
CA VAL A 4 -27.96 -13.05 -7.70
C VAL A 4 -28.03 -11.62 -7.13
N GLN A 5 -29.08 -11.31 -6.35
CA GLN A 5 -29.24 -10.01 -5.69
C GLN A 5 -28.61 -9.97 -4.29
N ILE A 6 -28.64 -11.09 -3.56
CA ILE A 6 -28.09 -11.15 -2.19
C ILE A 6 -26.56 -11.11 -2.19
N PHE A 7 -25.91 -11.79 -3.13
CA PHE A 7 -24.45 -11.93 -3.11
C PHE A 7 -23.69 -10.60 -3.20
N PRO A 8 -24.04 -9.64 -4.10
CA PRO A 8 -23.41 -8.32 -4.12
C PRO A 8 -23.61 -7.52 -2.83
N MET A 9 -24.79 -7.60 -2.20
CA MET A 9 -25.07 -6.92 -0.93
C MET A 9 -24.22 -7.49 0.20
N ILE A 10 -24.16 -8.82 0.34
CA ILE A 10 -23.30 -9.48 1.33
C ILE A 10 -21.85 -9.07 1.13
N LEU A 11 -21.35 -9.10 -0.10
CA LEU A 11 -19.97 -8.77 -0.41
C LEU A 11 -19.65 -7.29 -0.09
N SER A 12 -20.58 -6.38 -0.40
CA SER A 12 -20.45 -4.96 -0.04
C SER A 12 -20.39 -4.76 1.47
N ASN A 13 -21.25 -5.43 2.22
CA ASN A 13 -21.26 -5.36 3.69
C ASN A 13 -19.95 -5.89 4.26
N ILE A 14 -19.48 -7.06 3.82
CA ILE A 14 -18.18 -7.62 4.22
C ILE A 14 -17.05 -6.63 3.89
N CYS A 15 -17.02 -6.10 2.67
CA CYS A 15 -16.00 -5.13 2.25
C CYS A 15 -15.98 -3.90 3.18
N SER A 16 -17.15 -3.38 3.55
CA SER A 16 -17.28 -2.23 4.45
C SER A 16 -16.82 -2.54 5.88
N LEU A 17 -17.12 -3.75 6.38
CA LEU A 17 -16.71 -4.19 7.71
C LEU A 17 -15.19 -4.35 7.79
N ILE A 18 -14.58 -4.98 6.78
CA ILE A 18 -13.13 -5.13 6.69
C ILE A 18 -12.47 -3.75 6.58
N ALA A 19 -12.96 -2.86 5.71
CA ALA A 19 -12.44 -1.50 5.60
C ALA A 19 -12.46 -0.76 6.94
N LYS A 20 -13.59 -0.82 7.67
CA LYS A 20 -13.73 -0.22 8.99
C LYS A 20 -12.75 -0.80 10.01
N GLN A 21 -12.46 -2.10 9.93
CA GLN A 21 -11.51 -2.75 10.82
C GLN A 21 -10.06 -2.37 10.49
N ILE A 22 -9.71 -2.18 9.21
CA ILE A 22 -8.41 -1.65 8.81
C ILE A 22 -8.24 -0.21 9.33
N GLU A 23 -9.26 0.64 9.23
CA GLU A 23 -9.17 2.01 9.78
C GLU A 23 -8.89 2.02 11.28
N ARG A 24 -9.38 1.02 12.03
CA ARG A 24 -9.09 0.85 13.46
C ARG A 24 -7.69 0.30 13.75
N SER A 25 -7.11 -0.46 12.83
CA SER A 25 -5.77 -1.03 13.00
C SER A 25 -4.65 -0.10 12.57
N LYS A 26 -4.97 1.04 11.93
CA LYS A 26 -3.99 2.07 11.60
C LYS A 26 -3.37 2.65 12.86
N VAL A 27 -2.06 2.85 12.82
CA VAL A 27 -1.31 3.46 13.91
C VAL A 27 -1.04 4.94 13.62
N SER A 28 -1.03 5.73 14.70
CA SER A 28 -0.47 7.08 14.64
C SER A 28 1.05 6.97 14.64
N SER A 29 1.69 7.48 13.60
CA SER A 29 3.16 7.54 13.54
C SER A 29 3.62 8.98 13.79
N VAL A 30 4.55 9.12 14.73
CA VAL A 30 5.29 10.35 14.97
C VAL A 30 6.77 10.02 14.82
N GLY A 31 7.42 10.66 13.84
CA GLY A 31 8.87 10.55 13.66
C GLY A 31 9.28 10.01 12.30
N ILE A 32 9.15 8.70 12.05
CA ILE A 32 9.64 8.05 10.82
C ILE A 32 8.53 7.22 10.19
N ALA A 33 8.24 7.52 8.93
CA ALA A 33 7.34 6.72 8.10
C ALA A 33 7.92 6.52 6.70
N PHE A 34 7.48 5.46 6.03
CA PHE A 34 7.88 5.11 4.68
C PHE A 34 6.67 5.11 3.77
N ILE A 35 6.82 5.60 2.54
CA ILE A 35 5.81 5.51 1.50
C ILE A 35 6.36 4.76 0.29
N ASP A 36 5.57 3.81 -0.20
CA ASP A 36 5.78 3.24 -1.53
C ASP A 36 4.43 2.83 -2.14
N SER A 37 4.42 2.59 -3.43
CA SER A 37 3.24 2.16 -4.15
C SER A 37 3.50 0.84 -4.87
N THR A 38 2.46 0.03 -5.02
CA THR A 38 2.48 -1.13 -5.89
C THR A 38 1.38 -1.05 -6.91
N LYS A 39 1.70 -1.42 -8.15
CA LYS A 39 0.70 -1.73 -9.17
C LYS A 39 -0.10 -2.97 -8.78
N LEU A 40 -1.37 -2.98 -9.17
CA LEU A 40 -2.31 -4.08 -9.05
C LEU A 40 -2.88 -4.35 -10.46
N ALA A 41 -2.34 -5.36 -11.13
CA ALA A 41 -2.71 -5.66 -12.51
C ALA A 41 -4.13 -6.25 -12.58
N VAL A 42 -5.02 -5.59 -13.33
CA VAL A 42 -6.40 -6.03 -13.52
C VAL A 42 -6.49 -7.20 -14.47
N CYS A 43 -5.76 -7.14 -15.59
CA CYS A 43 -5.74 -8.21 -16.59
C CYS A 43 -4.41 -8.22 -17.35
N ARG A 44 -4.16 -9.32 -18.07
CA ARG A 44 -3.03 -9.40 -19.02
C ARG A 44 -3.29 -8.45 -20.19
N ASN A 45 -2.23 -7.88 -20.76
CA ASN A 45 -2.31 -6.91 -21.86
C ASN A 45 -3.17 -7.37 -23.05
N LYS A 46 -3.09 -8.65 -23.42
CA LYS A 46 -3.89 -9.24 -24.51
C LYS A 46 -5.42 -9.16 -24.28
N ARG A 47 -5.86 -9.00 -23.03
CA ARG A 47 -7.27 -9.01 -22.63
C ARG A 47 -7.84 -7.63 -22.31
N ILE A 48 -7.06 -6.55 -22.45
CA ILE A 48 -7.50 -5.19 -22.10
C ILE A 48 -8.76 -4.83 -22.89
N ASN A 49 -8.75 -5.03 -24.21
CA ASN A 49 -9.89 -4.70 -25.08
C ASN A 49 -11.13 -5.59 -24.85
N GLN A 50 -10.97 -6.74 -24.16
CA GLN A 50 -12.06 -7.66 -23.85
C GLN A 50 -12.54 -7.53 -22.40
N HIS A 51 -11.81 -6.78 -21.56
CA HIS A 51 -12.19 -6.58 -20.18
C HIS A 51 -13.44 -5.71 -20.14
N ARG A 52 -14.43 -6.06 -19.30
CA ARG A 52 -15.70 -5.32 -19.19
C ARG A 52 -16.01 -4.85 -17.77
N VAL A 53 -15.38 -5.46 -16.77
CA VAL A 53 -15.75 -5.28 -15.36
C VAL A 53 -15.19 -3.98 -14.78
N LEU A 54 -13.98 -3.61 -15.19
CA LEU A 54 -13.23 -2.46 -14.66
C LEU A 54 -12.85 -1.46 -15.75
N THR A 55 -13.58 -1.43 -16.87
CA THR A 55 -13.30 -0.55 -18.04
C THR A 55 -13.38 0.93 -17.72
N ASP A 56 -14.23 1.30 -16.78
CA ASP A 56 -14.51 2.67 -16.37
C ASP A 56 -13.74 3.07 -15.10
N SER A 57 -12.94 2.18 -14.53
CA SER A 57 -12.27 2.41 -13.24
C SER A 57 -10.79 2.10 -13.23
N ALA A 58 -10.28 1.27 -14.14
CA ALA A 58 -8.85 1.04 -14.29
C ALA A 58 -8.31 1.83 -15.49
N SER A 59 -6.99 2.06 -15.50
CA SER A 59 -6.33 2.84 -16.54
C SER A 59 -5.11 2.11 -17.07
N ARG A 60 -4.71 2.42 -18.30
CA ARG A 60 -3.41 1.97 -18.82
C ARG A 60 -2.29 2.82 -18.23
N GLU A 61 -1.28 2.17 -17.67
CA GLU A 61 -0.04 2.78 -17.22
C GLU A 61 1.15 2.15 -17.95
N LYS A 62 2.22 2.91 -18.13
CA LYS A 62 3.47 2.41 -18.73
C LYS A 62 4.51 2.23 -17.62
N SER A 63 5.01 1.01 -17.46
CA SER A 63 6.22 0.76 -16.67
C SER A 63 7.47 0.91 -17.56
N SER A 64 8.66 0.77 -16.98
CA SER A 64 9.90 0.69 -17.74
C SER A 64 9.94 -0.47 -18.74
N VAL A 65 9.10 -1.50 -18.56
CA VAL A 65 9.17 -2.77 -19.29
C VAL A 65 7.94 -3.02 -20.17
N ASP A 66 6.75 -2.66 -19.71
CA ASP A 66 5.52 -2.92 -20.47
C ASP A 66 4.38 -1.97 -20.07
N TRP A 67 3.33 -1.93 -20.87
CA TRP A 67 2.05 -1.36 -20.47
C TRP A 67 1.32 -2.29 -19.51
N PHE A 68 0.51 -1.73 -18.63
CA PHE A 68 -0.34 -2.49 -17.72
C PHE A 68 -1.71 -1.83 -17.64
N TYR A 69 -2.75 -2.63 -17.47
CA TYR A 69 -4.07 -2.14 -17.11
C TYR A 69 -4.29 -2.42 -15.63
N SER A 70 -4.25 -1.38 -14.81
CA SER A 70 -4.00 -1.54 -13.37
C SER A 70 -4.61 -0.44 -12.52
N PHE A 71 -4.67 -0.77 -11.22
CA PHE A 71 -4.75 0.19 -10.12
C PHE A 71 -3.37 0.30 -9.45
N LYS A 72 -3.23 1.27 -8.55
CA LYS A 72 -2.11 1.36 -7.61
C LYS A 72 -2.62 1.36 -6.20
N LEU A 73 -1.98 0.57 -5.33
CA LEU A 73 -2.11 0.67 -3.88
C LEU A 73 -0.90 1.43 -3.35
N HIS A 74 -1.16 2.61 -2.79
CA HIS A 74 -0.19 3.44 -2.08
C HIS A 74 -0.29 3.11 -0.59
N LEU A 75 0.85 2.91 0.06
CA LEU A 75 0.90 2.55 1.48
C LEU A 75 1.92 3.43 2.19
N ILE A 76 1.52 3.96 3.35
CA ILE A 76 2.42 4.52 4.35
C ILE A 76 2.52 3.55 5.52
N CYS A 77 3.73 3.18 5.90
CA CYS A 77 4.00 2.39 7.10
C CYS A 77 4.97 3.09 8.05
N ASP A 78 4.93 2.75 9.34
CA ASP A 78 5.91 3.22 10.31
C ASP A 78 7.26 2.46 10.18
N GLN A 79 8.19 2.73 11.09
CA GLN A 79 9.50 2.07 11.15
C GLN A 79 9.49 0.57 11.48
N VAL A 80 8.35 0.03 11.94
CA VAL A 80 8.17 -1.40 12.27
C VAL A 80 7.35 -2.10 11.18
N GLY A 81 6.78 -1.36 10.23
CA GLY A 81 5.97 -1.86 9.12
C GLY A 81 4.45 -1.78 9.38
N GLN A 82 4.00 -1.18 10.48
CA GLN A 82 2.58 -1.02 10.78
C GLN A 82 1.94 0.03 9.86
N PHE A 83 0.68 -0.17 9.52
CA PHE A 83 -0.04 0.72 8.61
C PHE A 83 -0.35 2.06 9.25
N VAL A 84 0.04 3.13 8.57
CA VAL A 84 -0.30 4.51 8.95
C VAL A 84 -1.44 5.02 8.08
N SER A 85 -1.34 4.82 6.76
CA SER A 85 -2.40 5.15 5.80
C SER A 85 -2.23 4.36 4.51
N TYR A 86 -3.30 4.28 3.72
CA TYR A 86 -3.28 3.68 2.40
C TYR A 86 -4.24 4.43 1.47
N CYS A 87 -4.02 4.32 0.17
CA CYS A 87 -4.89 4.88 -0.86
C CYS A 87 -4.86 3.98 -2.10
N ILE A 88 -6.02 3.81 -2.75
CA ILE A 88 -6.13 3.08 -4.02
C ILE A 88 -6.44 4.09 -5.11
N THR A 89 -5.69 4.05 -6.21
CA THR A 89 -5.86 4.95 -7.36
C THR A 89 -5.83 4.18 -8.67
N THR A 90 -6.23 4.81 -9.77
CA THR A 90 -5.95 4.31 -11.11
C THR A 90 -4.45 4.30 -11.39
N GLY A 91 -3.96 3.34 -12.18
CA GLY A 91 -2.52 3.21 -12.47
C GLY A 91 -1.86 4.47 -13.06
N ASN A 92 -2.60 5.26 -13.85
CA ASN A 92 -2.05 6.47 -14.47
C ASN A 92 -1.89 7.66 -13.51
N VAL A 93 -2.38 7.58 -12.28
CA VAL A 93 -2.23 8.66 -11.29
C VAL A 93 -0.77 8.74 -10.84
N ASP A 94 -0.28 9.97 -10.79
CA ASP A 94 1.03 10.32 -10.24
C ASP A 94 1.04 10.08 -8.74
N ASP A 95 1.97 9.24 -8.27
CA ASP A 95 2.09 8.83 -6.86
C ASP A 95 2.25 10.01 -5.90
N ARG A 96 2.72 11.16 -6.38
CA ARG A 96 2.88 12.35 -5.55
C ARG A 96 1.55 13.02 -5.21
N LYS A 97 0.51 12.84 -6.04
CA LYS A 97 -0.79 13.49 -5.85
C LYS A 97 -1.55 12.98 -4.63
N VAL A 98 -1.28 11.74 -4.20
CA VAL A 98 -1.94 11.14 -3.03
C VAL A 98 -1.30 11.53 -1.70
N LEU A 99 -0.11 12.16 -1.73
CA LEU A 99 0.65 12.48 -0.52
C LEU A 99 -0.13 13.33 0.49
N PRO A 100 -0.78 14.46 0.10
CA PRO A 100 -1.50 15.28 1.07
C PRO A 100 -2.63 14.51 1.74
N ASP A 101 -3.41 13.75 0.97
CA ASP A 101 -4.58 13.03 1.48
C ASP A 101 -4.14 11.91 2.45
N LEU A 102 -3.07 11.19 2.13
CA LEU A 102 -2.49 10.17 2.99
C LEU A 102 -1.95 10.74 4.31
N VAL A 103 -1.28 11.89 4.26
CA VAL A 103 -0.73 12.57 5.45
C VAL A 103 -1.85 13.18 6.30
N GLN A 104 -2.84 13.81 5.67
CA GLN A 104 -3.96 14.43 6.38
C GLN A 104 -4.83 13.40 7.08
N SER A 105 -5.19 12.31 6.38
CA SER A 105 -6.05 11.25 6.93
C SER A 105 -5.42 10.51 8.11
N SER A 106 -4.09 10.34 8.10
CA SER A 106 -3.35 9.68 9.19
C SER A 106 -2.88 10.63 10.29
N LYS A 107 -2.98 11.96 10.08
CA LYS A 107 -2.37 12.98 10.94
C LYS A 107 -0.87 12.74 11.17
N LEU A 108 -0.18 12.16 10.19
CA LEU A 108 1.25 11.86 10.25
C LEU A 108 2.06 13.14 10.58
N LYS A 109 3.07 13.00 11.44
CA LYS A 109 4.06 14.04 11.75
C LYS A 109 5.48 13.48 11.70
N GLY A 110 6.45 14.33 11.36
CA GLY A 110 7.87 13.94 11.32
C GLY A 110 8.39 13.76 9.90
N LYS A 111 9.11 12.69 9.63
CA LYS A 111 9.82 12.43 8.36
C LYS A 111 9.14 11.32 7.57
N LEU A 112 8.84 11.60 6.31
CA LEU A 112 8.29 10.63 5.35
C LEU A 112 9.36 10.28 4.31
N PHE A 113 9.73 9.01 4.25
CA PHE A 113 10.77 8.50 3.36
C PHE A 113 10.14 7.83 2.14
N GLY A 114 10.49 8.31 0.94
CA GLY A 114 9.98 7.76 -0.33
C GLY A 114 11.08 7.56 -1.38
N ASP A 115 10.74 6.85 -2.45
CA ASP A 115 11.62 6.73 -3.62
C ASP A 115 11.76 8.04 -4.42
N ARG A 116 12.64 8.01 -5.42
CA ARG A 116 12.83 9.03 -6.46
C ARG A 116 11.55 9.40 -7.20
N GLY A 117 10.56 8.50 -7.23
CA GLY A 117 9.24 8.78 -7.81
C GLY A 117 8.51 9.90 -7.07
N TYR A 118 8.76 10.05 -5.76
CA TYR A 118 8.12 11.05 -4.91
C TYR A 118 8.81 12.41 -4.92
N ILE A 119 9.86 12.61 -5.73
CA ILE A 119 10.55 13.90 -5.81
C ILE A 119 9.60 14.97 -6.39
N GLY A 120 9.47 16.09 -5.68
CA GLY A 120 8.93 17.34 -6.21
C GLY A 120 8.96 18.44 -5.17
N GLU A 121 9.44 19.62 -5.56
CA GLU A 121 9.69 20.73 -4.63
C GLU A 121 8.38 21.25 -4.02
N ASN A 122 7.34 21.41 -4.85
CA ASN A 122 6.01 21.80 -4.39
C ASN A 122 5.46 20.83 -3.32
N TRP A 123 5.67 19.52 -3.50
CA TRP A 123 5.22 18.51 -2.54
C TRP A 123 5.99 18.56 -1.21
N LYS A 124 7.29 18.88 -1.24
CA LYS A 124 8.07 19.08 -0.02
C LYS A 124 7.53 20.26 0.80
N VAL A 125 7.27 21.39 0.15
CA VAL A 125 6.72 22.60 0.80
C VAL A 125 5.35 22.30 1.39
N ARG A 126 4.43 21.75 0.59
CA ARG A 126 3.07 21.43 1.02
C ARG A 126 3.03 20.44 2.19
N LEU A 127 3.88 19.41 2.18
CA LEU A 127 3.95 18.47 3.30
C LEU A 127 4.61 19.09 4.54
N ALA A 128 5.59 19.98 4.36
CA ALA A 128 6.22 20.69 5.47
C ALA A 128 5.23 21.58 6.22
N GLU A 129 4.32 22.26 5.52
CA GLU A 129 3.19 23.01 6.11
C GLU A 129 2.28 22.10 6.96
N MET A 130 2.15 20.83 6.56
CA MET A 130 1.42 19.82 7.31
C MET A 130 2.25 19.19 8.44
N GLY A 131 3.49 19.63 8.68
CA GLY A 131 4.39 19.10 9.71
C GLY A 131 5.09 17.79 9.31
N VAL A 132 5.21 17.51 8.01
CA VAL A 132 5.89 16.33 7.47
C VAL A 132 7.03 16.73 6.53
N GLN A 133 8.25 16.32 6.86
CA GLN A 133 9.41 16.48 6.02
C GLN A 133 9.53 15.30 5.05
N LEU A 134 9.31 15.55 3.75
CA LEU A 134 9.49 14.54 2.71
C LEU A 134 10.97 14.37 2.36
N ILE A 135 11.48 13.16 2.57
CA ILE A 135 12.87 12.76 2.29
C ILE A 135 12.86 11.71 1.18
N THR A 136 13.62 11.97 0.12
CA THR A 136 13.69 11.08 -1.04
C THR A 136 15.13 10.84 -1.47
N ARG A 137 15.36 9.74 -2.21
CA ARG A 137 16.64 9.56 -2.90
C ARG A 137 16.79 10.61 -4.00
N ILE A 138 18.01 11.12 -4.15
CA ILE A 138 18.35 12.09 -5.19
C ILE A 138 18.50 11.35 -6.54
N LYS A 139 18.08 11.99 -7.65
CA LYS A 139 18.34 11.51 -9.02
C LYS A 139 19.76 11.85 -9.44
N ARG A 140 20.38 11.04 -10.32
CA ARG A 140 21.77 11.23 -10.77
C ARG A 140 22.04 12.64 -11.34
N ASN A 141 21.04 13.24 -12.00
CA ASN A 141 21.17 14.54 -12.67
C ASN A 141 20.75 15.74 -11.80
N MET A 142 20.47 15.54 -10.51
CA MET A 142 20.13 16.63 -9.59
C MET A 142 21.36 17.12 -8.85
N LYS A 143 21.35 18.40 -8.46
CA LYS A 143 22.36 18.95 -7.55
C LYS A 143 22.46 18.09 -6.29
N PRO A 144 23.68 17.78 -5.80
CA PRO A 144 23.84 17.04 -4.56
C PRO A 144 23.14 17.79 -3.42
N GLN A 145 22.19 17.13 -2.78
CA GLN A 145 21.56 17.63 -1.56
C GLN A 145 22.27 16.98 -0.37
N ALA A 146 22.71 17.79 0.59
CA ALA A 146 23.26 17.30 1.85
C ALA A 146 22.15 16.61 2.64
N LEU A 147 22.13 15.29 2.60
CA LEU A 147 21.30 14.46 3.46
C LEU A 147 22.07 14.12 4.72
N ASP A 148 21.42 14.30 5.86
CA ASP A 148 21.91 13.86 7.17
C ASP A 148 22.32 12.37 7.13
N PRO A 149 23.40 11.96 7.80
CA PRO A 149 23.84 10.56 7.80
C PRO A 149 22.75 9.58 8.24
N LEU A 150 21.90 9.95 9.22
CA LEU A 150 20.79 9.13 9.68
C LEU A 150 19.74 8.99 8.59
N ASP A 151 19.33 10.10 7.97
CA ASP A 151 18.32 10.08 6.90
C ASP A 151 18.79 9.25 5.70
N ARG A 152 20.09 9.31 5.39
CA ARG A 152 20.71 8.47 4.37
C ARG A 152 20.71 6.99 4.76
N ALA A 153 20.93 6.66 6.02
CA ALA A 153 20.84 5.30 6.53
C ALA A 153 19.40 4.78 6.47
N VAL A 154 18.41 5.60 6.86
CA VAL A 154 16.99 5.26 6.81
C VAL A 154 16.52 5.02 5.36
N LEU A 155 16.95 5.83 4.40
CA LEU A 155 16.68 5.60 2.97
C LEU A 155 17.26 4.29 2.40
N ARG A 156 18.18 3.63 3.11
CA ARG A 156 18.67 2.29 2.75
C ARG A 156 17.76 1.18 3.29
N LYS A 157 16.97 1.45 4.34
CA LYS A 157 16.02 0.49 4.97
C LYS A 157 14.70 0.35 4.20
N ARG A 158 14.72 0.38 2.86
CA ARG A 158 13.50 0.22 2.01
C ARG A 158 12.80 -1.13 2.19
N GLY A 159 13.53 -2.13 2.66
CA GLY A 159 12.95 -3.42 3.02
C GLY A 159 11.77 -3.32 3.98
N ILE A 160 11.66 -2.25 4.79
CA ILE A 160 10.54 -2.05 5.71
C ILE A 160 9.21 -1.92 4.96
N ILE A 161 9.13 -1.12 3.88
CA ILE A 161 7.91 -0.92 3.09
C ILE A 161 7.75 -1.96 1.98
N GLU A 162 8.86 -2.49 1.45
CA GLU A 162 8.83 -3.55 0.43
C GLU A 162 8.33 -4.89 1.00
N SER A 163 8.63 -5.19 2.28
CA SER A 163 8.20 -6.43 2.93
C SER A 163 6.68 -6.60 3.01
N PRO A 164 5.88 -5.61 3.48
CA PRO A 164 4.42 -5.67 3.43
C PRO A 164 3.90 -6.00 2.03
N PHE A 165 4.39 -5.31 0.99
CA PHE A 165 3.95 -5.56 -0.37
C PHE A 165 4.30 -6.96 -0.86
N ASN A 166 5.54 -7.40 -0.63
CA ASN A 166 5.97 -8.75 -1.01
C ASN A 166 5.15 -9.83 -0.31
N LEU A 167 4.84 -9.64 0.98
CA LEU A 167 4.03 -10.57 1.76
C LEU A 167 2.61 -10.63 1.23
N MET A 168 1.95 -9.47 1.07
CA MET A 168 0.58 -9.40 0.56
C MET A 168 0.42 -10.02 -0.84
N LYS A 169 1.40 -9.79 -1.73
CA LYS A 169 1.39 -10.39 -3.08
C LYS A 169 1.61 -11.89 -3.07
N SER A 170 2.55 -12.36 -2.26
CA SER A 170 2.97 -13.77 -2.30
C SER A 170 2.07 -14.69 -1.48
N GLN A 171 1.41 -14.19 -0.43
CA GLN A 171 0.64 -15.01 0.52
C GLN A 171 -0.84 -14.65 0.57
N PHE A 172 -1.25 -13.42 0.26
CA PHE A 172 -2.64 -12.96 0.44
C PHE A 172 -3.36 -12.68 -0.87
N ASP A 173 -2.82 -13.19 -1.98
CA ASP A 173 -3.39 -13.07 -3.33
C ASP A 173 -3.72 -11.61 -3.73
N LEU A 174 -2.93 -10.64 -3.24
CA LEU A 174 -3.14 -9.22 -3.55
C LEU A 174 -3.08 -8.95 -5.06
N GLU A 175 -2.30 -9.74 -5.81
CA GLU A 175 -2.19 -9.63 -7.27
C GLU A 175 -2.84 -10.82 -7.98
N HIS A 176 -4.13 -10.69 -8.30
CA HIS A 176 -4.79 -11.60 -9.24
C HIS A 176 -5.60 -10.85 -10.32
N THR A 177 -5.72 -11.45 -11.50
CA THR A 177 -6.25 -10.79 -12.71
C THR A 177 -7.69 -11.19 -13.06
N ARG A 178 -8.41 -11.78 -12.09
CA ARG A 178 -9.69 -12.49 -12.32
C ARG A 178 -10.86 -11.94 -11.50
N HIS A 179 -10.85 -10.64 -11.20
CA HIS A 179 -11.98 -10.00 -10.53
C HIS A 179 -13.22 -9.99 -11.43
N ARG A 180 -14.36 -10.39 -10.86
CA ARG A 180 -15.66 -10.41 -11.56
C ARG A 180 -16.54 -9.21 -11.21
N SER A 181 -16.12 -8.37 -10.26
CA SER A 181 -16.77 -7.12 -9.88
C SER A 181 -15.78 -6.14 -9.24
N LYS A 182 -16.14 -4.85 -9.21
CA LYS A 182 -15.39 -3.79 -8.49
C LYS A 182 -15.30 -4.07 -6.98
N ILE A 183 -16.43 -4.45 -6.39
CA ILE A 183 -16.50 -4.78 -4.95
C ILE A 183 -15.64 -6.01 -4.65
N GLY A 184 -15.59 -7.00 -5.55
CA GLY A 184 -14.71 -8.15 -5.40
C GLY A 184 -13.23 -7.79 -5.41
N LEU A 185 -12.82 -6.86 -6.29
CA LEU A 185 -11.46 -6.30 -6.26
C LEU A 185 -11.15 -5.61 -4.92
N LEU A 186 -12.02 -4.70 -4.47
CA LEU A 186 -11.83 -4.01 -3.20
C LEU A 186 -11.79 -4.98 -2.02
N THR A 187 -12.64 -6.00 -2.04
CA THR A 187 -12.67 -7.03 -1.00
C THR A 187 -11.36 -7.81 -0.97
N THR A 188 -10.78 -8.20 -2.10
CA THR A 188 -9.45 -8.84 -2.14
C THR A 188 -8.39 -7.93 -1.54
N ILE A 189 -8.33 -6.65 -1.97
CA ILE A 189 -7.33 -5.69 -1.50
C ILE A 189 -7.46 -5.47 0.01
N PHE A 190 -8.67 -5.22 0.50
CA PHE A 190 -8.92 -5.00 1.93
C PHE A 190 -8.68 -6.27 2.74
N SER A 191 -9.03 -7.44 2.25
CA SER A 191 -8.69 -8.70 2.94
C SER A 191 -7.16 -8.87 3.07
N ALA A 192 -6.40 -8.59 2.01
CA ALA A 192 -4.93 -8.69 2.06
C ALA A 192 -4.31 -7.67 3.05
N LEU A 193 -4.80 -6.43 3.05
CA LEU A 193 -4.40 -5.42 4.03
C LEU A 193 -4.74 -5.87 5.46
N MET A 194 -5.98 -6.28 5.69
CA MET A 194 -6.44 -6.71 7.01
C MET A 194 -5.62 -7.90 7.53
N LEU A 195 -5.36 -8.89 6.67
CA LEU A 195 -4.57 -10.07 7.02
C LEU A 195 -3.14 -9.70 7.40
N TYR A 196 -2.53 -8.75 6.67
CA TYR A 196 -1.24 -8.19 7.05
C TYR A 196 -1.29 -7.46 8.40
N ALA A 197 -2.30 -6.62 8.62
CA ALA A 197 -2.45 -5.87 9.86
C ALA A 197 -2.58 -6.82 11.07
N LEU A 198 -3.35 -7.91 10.93
CA LEU A 198 -3.51 -8.93 11.97
C LEU A 198 -2.19 -9.64 12.31
N LEU A 199 -1.33 -9.87 11.32
CA LEU A 199 -0.01 -10.47 11.56
C LEU A 199 0.92 -9.59 12.37
N LEU A 200 0.72 -8.27 12.34
CA LEU A 200 1.51 -7.32 13.12
C LEU A 200 0.97 -7.11 14.53
N VAL A 201 -0.28 -7.49 14.79
CA VAL A 201 -0.82 -7.56 16.16
C VAL A 201 -0.10 -8.70 16.87
N LYS A 202 0.99 -8.36 17.57
CA LYS A 202 1.69 -9.27 18.48
C LYS A 202 0.78 -9.58 19.65
N ASP A 203 0.06 -10.69 19.54
CA ASP A 203 -0.57 -11.30 20.69
C ASP A 203 -0.17 -12.77 20.69
N ASP A 204 0.88 -13.08 21.46
CA ASP A 204 1.53 -14.39 21.57
C ASP A 204 0.59 -15.49 22.12
N ASN A 205 -0.65 -15.14 22.49
CA ASN A 205 -1.70 -16.06 22.98
C ASN A 205 -3.04 -16.00 22.19
N SER A 206 -3.08 -15.40 21.00
CA SER A 206 -4.36 -15.20 20.30
C SER A 206 -4.80 -16.39 19.42
N GLU A 207 -6.11 -16.68 19.41
CA GLU A 207 -6.81 -17.55 18.43
C GLU A 207 -6.46 -17.17 16.97
N ILE A 208 -6.05 -15.92 16.75
CA ILE A 208 -5.61 -15.40 15.45
C ILE A 208 -4.38 -16.15 14.95
N GLN A 209 -3.39 -16.47 15.79
CA GLN A 209 -2.23 -17.27 15.37
C GLN A 209 -2.63 -18.70 14.98
N GLN A 210 -3.68 -19.28 15.60
CA GLN A 210 -4.21 -20.58 15.20
C GLN A 210 -4.94 -20.52 13.85
N ILE A 211 -5.67 -19.44 13.56
CA ILE A 211 -6.31 -19.18 12.26
C ILE A 211 -5.26 -18.97 11.15
N LEU A 212 -4.11 -18.37 11.50
CA LEU A 212 -3.03 -18.08 10.56
C LEU A 212 -2.03 -19.24 10.41
N ALA A 213 -1.97 -20.17 11.36
CA ALA A 213 -1.09 -21.35 11.35
C ALA A 213 -1.15 -22.21 10.07
N PRO A 214 -2.32 -22.41 9.42
CA PRO A 214 -2.42 -23.18 8.17
C PRO A 214 -1.76 -22.49 6.98
N LEU A 215 -1.51 -21.17 7.03
CA LEU A 215 -1.04 -20.40 5.88
C LEU A 215 0.41 -20.71 5.46
N LYS A 216 1.13 -21.62 6.16
CA LYS A 216 2.56 -21.93 5.93
C LYS A 216 3.35 -20.65 5.63
N LEU A 217 3.13 -19.61 6.44
CA LEU A 217 3.74 -18.30 6.24
C LEU A 217 5.25 -18.52 6.19
N LYS A 218 5.90 -18.21 5.05
CA LYS A 218 7.37 -18.14 5.02
C LYS A 218 7.75 -17.17 6.13
N SER A 219 8.55 -17.63 7.08
CA SER A 219 8.84 -16.94 8.35
C SER A 219 8.98 -15.43 8.12
N PHE A 220 7.94 -14.69 8.49
CA PHE A 220 8.01 -13.25 8.57
C PHE A 220 8.88 -12.94 9.79
N LYS A 221 10.18 -12.83 9.58
CA LYS A 221 11.03 -12.13 10.53
C LYS A 221 10.92 -10.66 10.16
N PRO A 222 10.18 -9.81 10.90
CA PRO A 222 10.47 -8.39 10.86
C PRO A 222 11.96 -8.31 11.15
N ASN A 223 12.73 -7.82 10.19
CA ASN A 223 14.15 -8.09 10.11
C ASN A 223 14.83 -7.50 11.36
N SER A 224 14.96 -8.29 12.42
CA SER A 224 15.35 -7.87 13.77
C SER A 224 16.84 -7.55 13.88
N ARG A 225 17.56 -7.61 12.75
CA ARG A 225 18.99 -7.28 12.61
C ARG A 225 19.26 -5.78 12.44
N TYR A 226 18.30 -4.91 12.70
CA TYR A 226 18.43 -3.47 12.42
C TYR A 226 18.00 -2.55 13.58
N PHE A 227 17.87 -3.11 14.79
CA PHE A 227 17.95 -2.37 16.04
C PHE A 227 19.37 -2.51 16.59
#